data_AF-A0A8J4GWD4-F1
#
_entry.id   AF-A0A8J4GWD4-F1
#
_cell.length_a   1.000
_cell.length_b   1.000
_cell.length_c   1.000
_cell.angle_alpha   90.00
_cell.angle_beta   90.00
_cell.angle_gamma   90.00
#
_symmetry.space_group_name_H-M   'P 1'
#
loop_
_entity.id
_entity.type
_entity.pdbx_description
1 polymer ?
#
loop_
_entity_poly.entity_id
_entity_poly.type
_entity_poly.pdbx_seq_one_letter_code
_entity_poly.pdbx_strand_id
1 'polypeptide(L)'
;GVATPDEITQLVEFHLQAGVPLLTRMIVTCAVLAFAGLLRYDDLSHILVHRELLHIYSDRAEIYLFRSKTDQYCKGEIVTIGRIGGPHCPVSLLEALLHAGEYKRDPA
;
A
#
# COMPACT_ATOMS: atom_id res chain seq x y z
N GLY A 1 -4.06 2.01 -21.07
CA GLY A 1 -4.54 0.65 -20.73
C GLY A 1 -4.76 0.59 -19.23
N VAL A 2 -5.62 -0.32 -18.76
CA VAL A 2 -5.69 -0.68 -17.34
C VAL A 2 -4.60 -1.72 -17.09
N ALA A 3 -3.87 -1.60 -15.98
CA ALA A 3 -2.84 -2.58 -15.63
C ALA A 3 -3.47 -3.97 -15.41
N THR A 4 -2.74 -5.02 -15.74
CA THR A 4 -3.13 -6.42 -15.54
C THR A 4 -2.40 -7.03 -14.34
N PRO A 5 -2.91 -8.12 -13.74
CA PRO A 5 -2.21 -8.82 -12.66
C PRO A 5 -0.78 -9.25 -13.03
N ASP A 6 -0.58 -9.67 -14.29
CA ASP A 6 0.73 -10.11 -14.78
C ASP A 6 1.72 -8.95 -14.87
N GLU A 7 1.28 -7.78 -15.35
CA GLU A 7 2.12 -6.56 -15.38
C GLU A 7 2.52 -6.11 -13.97
N ILE A 8 1.62 -6.23 -12.99
CA ILE A 8 1.93 -5.91 -11.58
C ILE A 8 2.93 -6.91 -10.99
N THR A 9 2.78 -8.19 -11.34
CA THR A 9 3.71 -9.24 -10.92
C THR A 9 5.10 -8.98 -11.49
N GLN A 10 5.19 -8.70 -12.80
CA GLN A 10 6.45 -8.36 -13.47
C GLN A 10 7.11 -7.11 -12.87
N LEU A 11 6.32 -6.09 -12.51
CA LEU A 11 6.83 -4.88 -11.84
C LEU A 11 7.51 -5.23 -10.50
N VAL A 12 6.87 -6.09 -9.70
CA VAL A 12 7.40 -6.53 -8.41
C VAL A 12 8.69 -7.33 -8.62
N GLU A 13 8.68 -8.31 -9.50
CA GLU A 13 9.84 -9.17 -9.78
C GLU A 13 11.01 -8.36 -10.33
N PHE A 14 10.78 -7.41 -11.22
CA PHE A 14 11.84 -6.64 -11.84
C PHE A 14 12.51 -5.67 -10.85
N HIS A 15 11.72 -5.00 -10.00
CA HIS A 15 12.23 -3.91 -9.15
C HIS A 15 12.53 -4.30 -7.71
N LEU A 16 11.84 -5.27 -7.11
CA LEU A 16 12.04 -5.64 -5.70
C LEU A 16 13.10 -6.72 -5.50
N GLN A 17 14.29 -6.46 -6.04
CA GLN A 17 15.48 -7.29 -5.86
C GLN A 17 16.16 -7.02 -4.49
N ALA A 18 17.09 -7.89 -4.10
CA ALA A 18 17.86 -7.70 -2.88
C ALA A 18 18.66 -6.37 -2.92
N GLY A 19 18.62 -5.60 -1.84
CA GLY A 19 19.32 -4.30 -1.74
C GLY A 19 18.68 -3.14 -2.51
N VAL A 20 17.44 -3.29 -2.99
CA VAL A 20 16.71 -2.21 -3.66
C VAL A 20 16.60 -0.94 -2.78
N PRO A 21 16.79 0.27 -3.34
CA PRO A 21 16.59 1.52 -2.62
C PRO A 21 15.19 1.66 -2.03
N LEU A 22 15.07 2.32 -0.87
CA LEU A 22 13.79 2.52 -0.18
C LEU A 22 12.75 3.21 -1.07
N LEU A 23 13.14 4.23 -1.86
CA LEU A 23 12.25 4.92 -2.79
C LEU A 23 11.64 3.98 -3.83
N THR A 24 12.45 3.10 -4.44
CA THR A 24 11.96 2.11 -5.40
C THR A 24 11.02 1.12 -4.72
N ARG A 25 11.35 0.66 -3.51
CA ARG A 25 10.45 -0.19 -2.71
C ARG A 25 9.12 0.48 -2.44
N MET A 26 9.14 1.76 -2.08
CA MET A 26 7.95 2.57 -1.83
C MET A 26 7.09 2.67 -3.09
N ILE A 27 7.67 3.08 -4.22
CA ILE A 27 6.93 3.24 -5.48
C ILE A 27 6.26 1.94 -5.92
N VAL A 28 7.00 0.82 -5.90
CA VAL A 28 6.46 -0.47 -6.33
C VAL A 28 5.37 -0.96 -5.37
N THR A 29 5.59 -0.84 -4.07
CA THR A 29 4.57 -1.21 -3.06
C THR A 29 3.31 -0.35 -3.23
N CYS A 30 3.45 0.96 -3.43
CA CYS A 30 2.34 1.86 -3.71
C CYS A 30 1.61 1.49 -5.00
N ALA A 31 2.30 1.06 -6.06
CA ALA A 31 1.68 0.60 -7.29
C ALA A 31 0.84 -0.68 -7.07
N VAL A 32 1.35 -1.63 -6.27
CA VAL A 32 0.59 -2.84 -5.91
C VAL A 32 -0.63 -2.49 -5.05
N LEU A 33 -0.50 -1.56 -4.09
CA LEU A 33 -1.64 -1.06 -3.29
C LEU A 33 -2.66 -0.31 -4.16
N ALA A 34 -2.22 0.49 -5.13
CA ALA A 34 -3.08 1.15 -6.11
C ALA A 34 -3.93 0.13 -6.87
N PHE A 35 -3.28 -0.93 -7.34
CA PHE A 35 -3.94 -1.99 -8.08
C PHE A 35 -4.92 -2.78 -7.21
N ALA A 36 -4.50 -3.21 -6.03
CA ALA A 36 -5.31 -4.06 -5.15
C ALA A 36 -6.45 -3.31 -4.45
N GLY A 37 -6.24 -2.03 -4.11
CA GLY A 37 -7.21 -1.19 -3.40
C GLY A 37 -7.96 -0.21 -4.30
N LEU A 38 -7.74 -0.24 -5.62
CA LEU A 38 -8.25 0.74 -6.58
C LEU A 38 -7.91 2.21 -6.20
N LEU A 39 -6.76 2.40 -5.55
CA LEU A 39 -6.30 3.70 -5.07
C LEU A 39 -5.66 4.50 -6.21
N ARG A 40 -5.87 5.81 -6.20
CA ARG A 40 -5.14 6.74 -7.08
C ARG A 40 -3.88 7.25 -6.38
N TYR A 41 -3.03 7.91 -7.16
CA TYR A 41 -1.86 8.61 -6.62
C TYR A 41 -2.22 9.57 -5.47
N ASP A 42 -3.30 10.35 -5.65
CA ASP A 42 -3.78 11.30 -4.64
C ASP A 42 -4.11 10.58 -3.32
N ASP A 43 -4.88 9.49 -3.39
CA ASP A 43 -5.21 8.66 -2.23
C ASP A 43 -3.94 8.12 -1.54
N LEU A 44 -2.99 7.60 -2.31
CA LEU A 44 -1.71 7.07 -1.80
C LEU A 44 -0.87 8.13 -1.10
N SER A 45 -0.81 9.35 -1.64
CA SER A 45 -0.03 10.45 -1.05
C SER A 45 -0.59 10.94 0.29
N HIS A 46 -1.84 10.59 0.60
CA HIS A 46 -2.52 10.92 1.85
C HIS A 46 -2.55 9.77 2.86
N ILE A 47 -1.97 8.61 2.55
CA ILE A 47 -1.85 7.51 3.50
C ILE A 47 -0.94 7.92 4.65
N LEU A 48 -1.45 7.84 5.87
CA LEU A 48 -0.70 8.13 7.08
C LEU A 48 -0.27 6.83 7.76
N VAL A 49 1.03 6.73 8.05
CA VAL A 49 1.60 5.61 8.81
C VAL A 49 1.41 5.88 10.31
N HIS A 50 0.16 5.73 10.77
CA HIS A 50 -0.24 5.92 12.17
C HIS A 50 -1.07 4.73 12.63
N ARG A 51 -0.93 4.30 13.89
CA ARG A 51 -1.57 3.09 14.41
C ARG A 51 -3.10 3.12 14.30
N GLU A 52 -3.72 4.29 14.39
CA GLU A 52 -5.18 4.47 14.27
C GLU A 52 -5.68 4.58 12.82
N LEU A 53 -4.79 4.80 11.85
CA LEU A 53 -5.15 5.16 10.47
C LEU A 53 -4.70 4.12 9.45
N LEU A 54 -3.69 3.34 9.79
CA LEU A 54 -3.26 2.17 9.05
C LEU A 54 -3.31 1.00 10.00
N HIS A 55 -4.17 0.01 9.75
CA HIS A 55 -4.23 -1.23 10.51
C HIS A 55 -3.74 -2.38 9.64
N ILE A 56 -2.94 -3.28 10.23
CA ILE A 56 -2.42 -4.47 9.54
C ILE A 56 -2.81 -5.67 10.41
N TYR A 57 -3.57 -6.58 9.81
CA TYR A 57 -4.05 -7.81 10.43
C TYR A 57 -3.41 -9.02 9.74
N SER A 58 -3.70 -10.22 10.27
CA SER A 58 -3.23 -11.47 9.68
C SER A 58 -3.80 -11.72 8.28
N ASP A 59 -5.01 -11.24 7.98
CA ASP A 59 -5.78 -11.53 6.76
C ASP A 59 -5.94 -10.32 5.83
N ARG A 60 -5.63 -9.09 6.28
CA ARG A 60 -5.84 -7.86 5.50
C ARG A 60 -5.06 -6.67 6.04
N ALA A 61 -5.03 -5.59 5.25
CA ALA A 61 -4.70 -4.25 5.71
C ALA A 61 -5.92 -3.32 5.53
N GLU A 62 -6.12 -2.42 6.48
CA GLU A 62 -7.15 -1.37 6.42
C GLU A 62 -6.45 0.00 6.42
N ILE A 63 -6.76 0.82 5.43
CA ILE A 63 -6.16 2.14 5.21
C ILE A 63 -7.28 3.16 5.32
N TYR A 64 -7.17 4.07 6.29
CA TYR A 64 -8.09 5.19 6.43
C TYR A 64 -7.67 6.34 5.51
N LEU A 65 -8.58 6.75 4.63
CA LEU A 65 -8.43 7.91 3.75
C LEU A 65 -9.36 9.01 4.25
N PHE A 66 -8.80 10.15 4.67
CA PHE A 66 -9.59 11.29 5.16
C PHE A 66 -10.44 11.95 4.07
N ARG A 67 -10.00 11.82 2.82
CA ARG A 67 -10.66 12.37 1.65
C ARG A 67 -10.28 11.51 0.47
N SER A 68 -11.27 10.92 -0.19
CA SER A 68 -11.10 10.36 -1.52
C SER A 68 -11.78 11.26 -2.54
N LYS A 69 -11.44 11.10 -3.82
CA LYS A 69 -12.03 11.91 -4.90
C LYS A 69 -13.57 11.81 -4.95
N THR A 70 -14.13 10.66 -4.59
CA THR A 70 -15.58 10.41 -4.61
C THR A 70 -16.27 10.89 -3.34
N ASP A 71 -15.51 11.25 -2.31
CA ASP A 71 -16.01 11.74 -1.05
C ASP A 71 -16.26 13.26 -1.10
N GLN A 72 -17.32 13.64 -1.80
CA GLN A 72 -17.76 15.04 -1.89
C GLN A 72 -18.10 15.64 -0.52
N TYR A 73 -18.40 14.80 0.48
CA TYR A 73 -18.78 15.22 1.82
C TYR A 73 -17.62 15.18 2.83
N CYS A 74 -16.41 14.78 2.41
CA CYS A 74 -15.22 14.66 3.26
C CYS A 74 -15.46 13.83 4.55
N LYS A 75 -16.22 12.73 4.43
CA LYS A 75 -16.50 11.80 5.54
C LYS A 75 -15.34 10.84 5.82
N GLY A 76 -14.43 10.69 4.86
CA GLY A 76 -13.40 9.67 4.84
C GLY A 76 -13.95 8.27 4.54
N GLU A 77 -13.05 7.36 4.19
CA GLU A 77 -13.38 5.95 3.97
C GLU A 77 -12.24 5.01 4.40
N ILE A 78 -12.59 3.76 4.71
CA ILE A 78 -11.63 2.70 4.98
C ILE A 78 -11.51 1.84 3.73
N VAL A 79 -10.32 1.83 3.12
CA VAL A 79 -9.97 0.91 2.04
C VAL A 79 -9.40 -0.36 2.65
N THR A 80 -10.03 -1.49 2.36
CA THR A 80 -9.61 -2.80 2.84
C THR A 80 -8.91 -3.57 1.72
N ILE A 81 -7.68 -4.00 1.96
CA ILE A 81 -6.87 -4.79 1.02
C ILE A 81 -6.62 -6.16 1.65
N GLY A 82 -7.13 -7.22 1.00
CA GLY A 82 -6.96 -8.59 1.46
C GLY A 82 -5.51 -9.07 1.33
N ARG A 83 -5.04 -9.86 2.30
CA ARG A 83 -3.78 -10.58 2.21
C ARG A 83 -3.96 -11.76 1.26
N ILE A 84 -3.14 -11.79 0.22
CA ILE A 84 -2.98 -12.96 -0.65
C ILE A 84 -1.69 -13.70 -0.26
N GLY A 85 -1.58 -14.98 -0.57
CA GLY A 85 -0.32 -15.71 -0.36
C GLY A 85 0.78 -15.25 -1.32
N GLY A 86 2.01 -15.69 -1.08
CA GLY A 86 3.11 -15.55 -2.05
C GLY A 86 3.83 -14.19 -2.03
N PRO A 87 4.84 -14.03 -2.92
CA PRO A 87 5.78 -12.91 -2.87
C PRO A 87 5.23 -11.57 -3.37
N HIS A 88 4.10 -11.57 -4.09
CA HIS A 88 3.46 -10.37 -4.64
C HIS A 88 2.31 -9.84 -3.77
N CYS A 89 2.17 -10.36 -2.55
CA CYS A 89 1.08 -9.98 -1.67
C CYS A 89 1.16 -8.50 -1.27
N PRO A 90 0.11 -7.68 -1.51
CA PRO A 90 0.11 -6.26 -1.16
C PRO A 90 0.37 -6.02 0.33
N VAL A 91 -0.23 -6.85 1.19
CA VAL A 91 -0.09 -6.70 2.65
C VAL A 91 1.34 -7.04 3.09
N SER A 92 1.91 -8.13 2.58
CA SER A 92 3.30 -8.51 2.89
C SER A 92 4.32 -7.49 2.35
N LEU A 93 4.06 -6.93 1.17
CA LEU A 93 4.90 -5.87 0.59
C LEU A 93 4.83 -4.57 1.40
N LEU A 94 3.64 -4.21 1.87
CA LEU A 94 3.45 -3.08 2.78
C LEU A 94 4.20 -3.27 4.10
N GLU A 95 4.08 -4.43 4.73
CA GLU A 95 4.85 -4.76 5.95
C GLU A 95 6.36 -4.66 5.71
N ALA A 96 6.85 -5.20 4.58
CA ALA A 96 8.26 -5.14 4.22
C ALA A 96 8.75 -3.70 3.96
N LEU A 97 7.92 -2.84 3.35
CA LEU A 97 8.22 -1.42 3.19
C LEU A 97 8.31 -0.71 4.53
N LEU A 98 7.32 -0.91 5.41
CA LEU A 98 7.28 -0.29 6.72
C LEU A 98 8.49 -0.66 7.57
N HIS A 99 8.88 -1.93 7.51
CA HIS A 99 10.08 -2.43 8.19
C HIS A 99 11.36 -1.82 7.59
N ALA A 100 11.51 -1.84 6.26
CA ALA A 100 12.71 -1.33 5.59
C ALA A 100 12.90 0.20 5.75
N GLY A 101 11.80 0.96 5.87
CA GLY A 101 11.85 2.41 6.11
C GLY A 101 11.83 2.80 7.58
N GLU A 102 11.86 1.83 8.51
CA GLU A 102 11.81 2.05 9.96
C GLU A 102 10.64 2.96 10.39
N TYR A 103 9.50 2.83 9.71
CA TYR A 103 8.37 3.72 9.97
C TYR A 103 7.78 3.44 11.35
N LYS A 104 7.76 4.47 12.20
CA LYS A 104 7.11 4.43 13.51
C LYS A 104 5.62 4.69 13.34
N ARG A 105 4.79 3.77 13.81
CA ARG A 105 3.32 3.89 13.78
C ARG A 105 2.73 4.49 15.05
N ASP A 106 3.50 4.49 16.14
CA ASP A 106 3.15 5.15 17.38
C ASP A 106 4.03 6.40 17.51
N PRO A 107 3.45 7.61 17.57
CA PRO A 107 4.21 8.80 17.94
C PRO A 107 4.68 8.63 19.39
N ALA A 108 5.99 8.84 19.62
CA ALA A 108 6.59 8.87 20.95
C ALA A 108 6.24 10.17 21.69
#